data_AF-A0A453CLQ2-F1
#
_entry.id   AF-A0A453CLQ2-F1
#
_cell.length_a   1.000
_cell.length_b   1.000
_cell.length_c   1.000
_cell.angle_alpha   90.00
_cell.angle_beta   90.00
_cell.angle_gamma   90.00
#
_symmetry.space_group_name_H-M   'P 1'
#
loop_
_entity.id
_entity.type
_entity.pdbx_description
1 polymer ?
#
loop_
_entity_poly.entity_id
_entity_poly.type
_entity_poly.pdbx_seq_one_letter_code
_entity_poly.pdbx_strand_id
1 'polypeptide(L)'
;MYKLADGSYLIEVDRLLRPGGYLIISGPPVQWKKQEKEWGELQAMAESLCYKLITVDGNTAIWKKPNQASCLPNQNEFGLDLCSTDDDPDEAWYFKLKKCISKVSLLEEIAVGSIDKWPNRLSKPSARASFMDDGVNLFEADTQKWVKRVSYYKRSLGVKLGTALIRNVMDMNAFFGGFAAAVASDPVWVMNVVPAKNPLTLGVIYDRGLIGVY
;
A
#
# COMPACT_ATOMS: atom_id res chain seq x y z
N MET A 1 21.90 -1.66 -11.81
CA MET A 1 21.84 -0.64 -12.88
C MET A 1 20.37 -0.42 -13.20
N TYR A 2 19.72 0.50 -12.49
CA TYR A 2 18.31 0.86 -12.74
C TYR A 2 18.32 1.90 -13.84
N LYS A 3 17.96 1.53 -15.06
CA LYS A 3 17.65 2.52 -16.07
C LYS A 3 16.25 3.05 -15.78
N LEU A 4 16.14 4.34 -15.46
CA LEU A 4 14.88 5.10 -15.42
C LEU A 4 14.15 5.17 -16.78
N ALA A 5 14.57 4.36 -17.77
CA ALA A 5 14.47 4.63 -19.20
C ALA A 5 13.05 4.65 -19.80
N ASP A 6 12.00 4.41 -19.01
CA ASP A 6 10.61 4.52 -19.46
C ASP A 6 9.63 5.05 -18.40
N GLY A 7 10.13 5.38 -17.20
CA GLY A 7 9.30 5.83 -16.09
C GLY A 7 8.42 4.75 -15.43
N SER A 8 8.51 3.50 -15.86
CA SER A 8 7.68 2.38 -15.35
C SER A 8 7.71 2.25 -13.83
N TYR A 9 8.87 2.47 -13.21
CA TYR A 9 9.03 2.44 -11.75
C TYR A 9 8.18 3.49 -11.04
N LEU A 10 8.20 4.75 -11.51
CA LEU A 10 7.41 5.81 -10.90
C LEU A 10 5.91 5.63 -11.15
N ILE A 11 5.53 5.05 -12.30
CA ILE A 11 4.13 4.67 -12.57
C ILE A 11 3.65 3.62 -11.56
N GLU A 12 4.46 2.59 -11.32
CA GLU A 12 4.12 1.54 -10.37
C GLU A 12 4.08 2.05 -8.92
N VAL A 13 5.04 2.89 -8.54
CA VAL A 13 5.01 3.59 -7.26
C VAL A 13 3.74 4.45 -7.15
N ASP A 14 3.37 5.17 -8.20
CA ASP A 14 2.17 5.99 -8.19
C ASP A 14 0.90 5.15 -8.03
N ARG A 15 0.78 4.02 -8.72
CA ARG A 15 -0.34 3.09 -8.57
C ARG A 15 -0.50 2.62 -7.12
N LEU A 16 0.60 2.27 -6.45
CA LEU A 16 0.58 1.73 -5.09
C LEU A 16 0.46 2.82 -4.00
N LEU A 17 1.00 4.02 -4.24
CA LEU A 17 1.06 5.08 -3.25
C LEU A 17 -0.31 5.78 -3.13
N ARG A 18 -0.87 5.81 -1.92
CA ARG A 18 -2.14 6.50 -1.63
C ARG A 18 -2.02 8.02 -1.80
N PRO A 19 -3.11 8.72 -2.16
CA PRO A 19 -3.15 10.18 -2.20
C PRO A 19 -2.68 10.79 -0.88
N GLY A 20 -1.80 11.80 -0.95
CA GLY A 20 -1.16 12.42 0.22
C GLY A 20 0.00 11.64 0.84
N GLY A 21 0.33 10.47 0.29
CA GLY A 21 1.50 9.69 0.66
C GLY A 21 2.83 10.34 0.25
N TYR A 22 3.92 9.80 0.77
CA TYR A 22 5.28 10.29 0.50
C TYR A 22 6.08 9.26 -0.27
N LEU A 23 6.78 9.72 -1.30
CA LEU A 23 7.81 8.97 -2.02
C LEU A 23 9.16 9.43 -1.50
N ILE A 24 9.98 8.49 -1.01
CA ILE A 24 11.32 8.75 -0.51
C ILE A 24 12.29 7.93 -1.36
N ILE A 25 13.20 8.62 -2.06
CA ILE A 25 14.28 7.98 -2.81
C ILE A 25 15.59 8.40 -2.17
N SER A 26 16.39 7.41 -1.79
CA SER A 26 17.70 7.61 -1.16
C SER A 26 18.77 6.86 -1.96
N GLY A 27 19.69 7.60 -2.56
CA GLY A 27 20.73 7.08 -3.46
C GLY A 27 20.70 7.71 -4.85
N PRO A 28 21.47 7.17 -5.80
CA PRO A 28 21.47 7.66 -7.17
C PRO A 28 20.06 7.59 -7.80
N PRO A 29 19.63 8.59 -8.58
CA PRO A 29 20.43 9.72 -9.08
C PRO A 29 20.44 10.98 -8.20
N VAL A 30 19.84 10.96 -7.00
CA VAL A 30 19.64 12.17 -6.16
C VAL A 30 20.97 12.83 -5.78
N GLN A 31 21.28 13.99 -6.40
CA GLN A 31 22.54 14.73 -6.22
C GLN A 31 23.83 13.92 -6.52
N TRP A 32 23.75 12.84 -7.29
CA TRP A 32 24.95 12.07 -7.68
C TRP A 32 25.67 12.70 -8.86
N LYS A 33 27.00 12.87 -8.72
CA LYS A 33 27.86 13.37 -9.81
C LYS A 33 27.76 12.47 -11.04
N LYS A 34 27.71 13.05 -12.23
CA LYS A 34 27.58 12.35 -13.52
C LYS A 34 26.22 11.67 -13.73
N GLN A 35 25.22 11.99 -12.91
CA GLN A 35 23.83 11.53 -13.06
C GLN A 35 22.84 12.71 -13.02
N GLU A 36 23.30 13.91 -13.36
CA GLU A 36 22.50 15.13 -13.36
C GLU A 36 21.34 15.04 -14.35
N LYS A 37 21.53 14.29 -15.45
CA LYS A 37 20.48 14.02 -16.43
C LYS A 37 19.39 13.13 -15.85
N GLU A 38 19.75 11.98 -15.27
CA GLU A 38 18.80 11.05 -14.65
C GLU A 38 18.08 11.69 -13.45
N TRP A 39 18.76 12.56 -12.71
CA TRP A 39 18.16 13.37 -11.67
C TRP A 39 17.09 14.33 -12.23
N GLY A 40 17.42 15.06 -13.31
CA GLY A 40 16.47 15.94 -13.99
C GLY A 40 15.26 15.19 -14.56
N GLU A 41 15.47 14.01 -15.16
CA GLU A 41 14.40 13.14 -15.66
C GLU A 41 13.48 12.66 -14.54
N LEU A 42 14.04 12.26 -13.38
CA LEU A 42 13.27 11.87 -12.21
C LEU A 42 12.42 13.02 -11.68
N GLN A 43 12.99 14.22 -11.58
CA GLN A 43 12.26 15.42 -11.14
C GLN A 43 11.13 15.77 -12.12
N ALA A 44 11.42 15.84 -13.41
CA ALA A 44 10.43 16.16 -14.45
C ALA A 44 9.28 15.15 -14.47
N MET A 45 9.57 13.87 -14.28
CA MET A 45 8.52 12.84 -14.22
C MET A 45 7.66 12.99 -12.95
N ALA A 46 8.27 13.20 -11.78
CA ALA A 46 7.52 13.43 -10.55
C ALA A 46 6.62 14.67 -10.67
N GLU A 47 7.13 15.77 -11.23
CA GLU A 47 6.37 17.00 -11.51
C GLU A 47 5.21 16.75 -12.49
N SER A 48 5.41 15.89 -13.50
CA SER A 48 4.36 15.52 -14.46
C SER A 48 3.20 14.75 -13.82
N LEU A 49 3.45 14.10 -12.68
CA LEU A 49 2.46 13.43 -11.82
C LEU A 49 1.99 14.35 -10.67
N CYS A 50 2.35 15.63 -10.71
CA CYS A 50 2.07 16.65 -9.70
C CYS A 50 2.57 16.32 -8.29
N TYR A 51 3.63 15.51 -8.19
CA TYR A 51 4.29 15.28 -6.91
C TYR A 51 4.96 16.57 -6.47
N LYS A 52 4.68 16.99 -5.24
CA LYS A 52 5.34 18.15 -4.65
C LYS A 52 6.65 17.73 -4.02
N LEU A 53 7.77 18.24 -4.52
CA LEU A 53 9.06 18.08 -3.85
C LEU A 53 9.02 18.79 -2.49
N ILE A 54 9.29 18.05 -1.42
CA ILE A 54 9.27 18.54 -0.04
C ILE A 54 10.67 18.93 0.40
N THR A 55 11.65 18.07 0.16
CA THR A 55 13.04 18.32 0.51
C THR A 55 13.99 17.47 -0.32
N VAL A 56 15.21 17.97 -0.49
CA VAL A 56 16.38 17.21 -0.92
C VAL A 56 17.46 17.43 0.13
N ASP A 57 17.88 16.37 0.79
CA ASP A 57 18.91 16.38 1.82
C ASP A 57 19.99 15.34 1.47
N GLY A 58 21.17 15.84 1.09
CA GLY A 58 22.24 15.01 0.53
C GLY A 58 21.73 14.15 -0.64
N ASN A 59 21.85 12.83 -0.47
CA ASN A 59 21.43 11.85 -1.48
C ASN A 59 19.98 11.36 -1.28
N THR A 60 19.15 12.09 -0.53
CA THR A 60 17.77 11.71 -0.24
C THR A 60 16.81 12.79 -0.70
N ALA A 61 15.81 12.41 -1.48
CA ALA A 61 14.73 13.29 -1.93
C ALA A 61 13.38 12.76 -1.48
N ILE A 62 12.52 13.68 -1.03
CA ILE A 62 11.17 13.37 -0.53
C ILE A 62 10.17 14.17 -1.35
N TRP A 63 9.22 13.47 -1.96
CA TRP A 63 8.06 14.06 -2.62
C TRP A 63 6.77 13.66 -1.92
N LYS A 64 5.74 14.50 -2.06
CA LYS A 64 4.38 14.22 -1.61
C LYS A 64 3.44 14.07 -2.80
N LYS A 65 2.73 12.95 -2.87
CA LYS A 65 1.68 12.69 -3.86
C LYS A 65 0.50 13.65 -3.62
N PRO A 66 -0.12 14.22 -4.66
CA PRO A 66 -1.28 15.11 -4.49
C PRO A 66 -2.47 14.37 -3.85
N ASN A 67 -3.31 15.14 -3.15
CA ASN A 67 -4.53 14.62 -2.52
C ASN A 67 -5.73 14.61 -3.49
N GLN A 68 -5.69 15.43 -4.55
CA GLN A 68 -6.79 15.62 -5.50
C GLN A 68 -6.42 15.09 -6.88
N ALA A 69 -7.42 14.59 -7.61
CA ALA A 69 -7.27 14.06 -8.97
C ALA A 69 -7.08 15.15 -10.05
N SER A 70 -6.81 16.40 -9.67
CA SER A 70 -6.66 17.52 -10.60
C SER A 70 -5.43 17.42 -11.50
N CYS A 71 -4.52 16.48 -11.21
CA CYS A 71 -3.40 16.16 -12.07
C CYS A 71 -3.82 15.14 -13.14
N LEU A 72 -4.60 15.59 -14.11
CA LEU A 72 -4.72 14.83 -15.35
C LEU A 72 -3.46 15.15 -16.17
N PRO A 73 -2.72 14.14 -16.67
CA PRO A 73 -1.62 14.39 -17.58
C PRO A 73 -2.21 15.02 -18.85
N ASN A 74 -2.19 16.34 -18.93
CA ASN A 74 -2.52 17.07 -20.14
C ASN A 74 -1.40 16.82 -21.14
N GLN A 75 -1.51 15.76 -21.96
CA GLN A 75 -0.57 15.47 -23.07
C GLN A 75 0.90 15.75 -22.70
N ASN A 76 1.35 15.23 -21.55
CA ASN A 76 2.69 15.49 -21.04
C ASN A 76 3.74 14.90 -22.00
N GLU A 77 4.94 15.48 -22.01
CA GLU A 77 6.13 15.06 -22.79
C GLU A 77 6.48 13.55 -22.67
N PHE A 78 6.02 12.90 -21.59
CA PHE A 78 6.26 11.50 -21.28
C PHE A 78 5.30 10.49 -21.94
N GLY A 79 4.22 10.97 -22.59
CA GLY A 79 3.24 10.13 -23.29
C GLY A 79 2.52 9.15 -22.35
N LEU A 80 2.09 9.64 -21.18
CA LEU A 80 1.36 8.85 -20.18
C LEU A 80 -0.15 9.02 -20.39
N ASP A 81 -0.81 7.91 -20.75
CA ASP A 81 -2.27 7.86 -20.85
C ASP A 81 -2.90 7.50 -19.51
N LEU A 82 -4.22 7.70 -19.39
CA LEU A 82 -4.99 7.18 -18.25
C LEU A 82 -5.28 5.69 -18.44
N CYS A 83 -5.19 4.91 -17.37
CA CYS A 83 -5.61 3.51 -17.41
C CYS A 83 -7.13 3.38 -17.66
N SER A 84 -7.56 2.22 -18.15
CA SER A 84 -9.00 1.94 -18.28
C SER A 84 -9.67 2.01 -16.91
N THR A 85 -10.95 2.39 -16.87
CA THR A 85 -11.74 2.30 -15.63
C THR A 85 -11.97 0.86 -15.19
N ASP A 86 -11.80 -0.10 -16.11
CA ASP A 86 -11.91 -1.53 -15.82
C ASP A 86 -10.62 -2.11 -15.22
N ASP A 87 -9.51 -1.34 -15.22
CA ASP A 87 -8.26 -1.78 -14.65
C ASP A 87 -8.27 -1.56 -13.13
N ASP A 88 -8.34 -2.66 -12.36
CA ASP A 88 -8.28 -2.60 -10.90
C ASP A 88 -6.83 -2.28 -10.46
N PRO A 89 -6.59 -1.13 -9.81
CA PRO A 89 -5.26 -0.75 -9.34
C PRO A 89 -4.72 -1.64 -8.22
N ASP A 90 -5.51 -2.52 -7.61
CA ASP A 90 -5.06 -3.48 -6.60
C ASP A 90 -4.64 -4.84 -7.20
N GLU A 91 -4.79 -5.05 -8.52
CA GLU A 91 -4.28 -6.24 -9.20
C GLU A 91 -2.74 -6.35 -9.05
N ALA A 92 -2.29 -7.53 -8.63
CA ALA A 92 -0.88 -7.78 -8.34
C ALA A 92 -0.31 -9.04 -8.99
N TRP A 93 -1.15 -9.97 -9.43
CA TRP A 93 -0.70 -11.27 -9.94
C TRP A 93 -0.78 -11.35 -11.45
N TYR A 94 0.33 -11.76 -12.07
CA TYR A 94 0.43 -11.97 -13.52
C TYR A 94 -0.06 -10.77 -14.35
N PHE A 95 -0.08 -9.58 -13.75
CA PHE A 95 -0.50 -8.35 -14.38
C PHE A 95 0.68 -7.74 -15.14
N LYS A 96 0.46 -7.47 -16.43
CA LYS A 96 1.45 -6.77 -17.24
C LYS A 96 1.42 -5.29 -16.87
N LEU A 97 2.54 -4.77 -16.37
CA LEU A 97 2.70 -3.34 -16.11
C LEU A 97 2.31 -2.53 -17.35
N LYS A 98 1.32 -1.64 -17.17
CA LYS A 98 0.82 -0.74 -18.21
C LYS A 98 1.49 0.61 -18.03
N LYS A 99 1.83 1.27 -19.15
CA LYS A 99 2.37 2.63 -19.15
C LYS A 99 1.23 3.64 -19.09
N CYS A 100 0.41 3.56 -18.05
CA CYS A 100 -0.73 4.43 -17.83
C CYS A 100 -0.86 4.80 -16.35
N ILE A 101 -1.54 5.90 -16.07
CA ILE A 101 -1.81 6.36 -14.70
C ILE A 101 -3.24 5.99 -14.33
N SER A 102 -3.39 5.19 -13.28
CA SER A 102 -4.70 4.90 -12.69
C SER A 102 -5.30 6.21 -12.19
N LYS A 103 -6.58 6.44 -12.52
CA LYS A 103 -7.28 7.61 -11.97
C LYS A 103 -7.23 7.52 -10.45
N VAL A 104 -6.74 8.58 -9.80
CA VAL A 104 -6.87 8.73 -8.36
C VAL A 104 -8.36 8.66 -8.05
N SER A 105 -8.80 7.58 -7.39
CA SER A 105 -10.18 7.51 -6.94
C SER A 105 -10.38 8.68 -5.98
N LEU A 106 -11.28 9.59 -6.36
CA LEU A 106 -11.61 10.84 -5.64
C LEU A 106 -12.25 10.59 -4.27
N LEU A 107 -12.15 9.37 -3.76
CA LEU A 107 -12.65 8.99 -2.46
C LEU A 107 -11.66 9.54 -1.44
N GLU A 108 -11.95 10.76 -0.96
CA GLU A 108 -11.28 11.38 0.19
C GLU A 108 -11.07 10.38 1.33
N GLU A 109 -11.97 9.39 1.46
CA GLU A 109 -11.97 8.33 2.46
C GLU A 109 -10.75 7.38 2.42
N ILE A 110 -10.02 7.25 1.30
CA ILE A 110 -8.80 6.41 1.19
C ILE A 110 -7.51 7.24 1.28
N ALA A 111 -7.62 8.57 1.29
CA ALA A 111 -6.47 9.46 1.36
C ALA A 111 -5.72 9.32 2.70
N VAL A 112 -4.42 9.62 2.68
CA VAL A 112 -3.61 9.67 3.90
C VAL A 112 -4.15 10.78 4.81
N GLY A 113 -4.66 10.37 5.98
CA GLY A 113 -5.28 11.26 6.97
C GLY A 113 -6.77 10.97 7.23
N SER A 114 -7.44 10.27 6.31
CA SER A 114 -8.87 9.96 6.40
C SER A 114 -9.17 8.65 7.14
N ILE A 115 -8.19 7.75 7.19
CA ILE A 115 -8.28 6.48 7.95
C ILE A 115 -8.09 6.77 9.44
N ASP A 116 -8.82 6.02 10.27
CA ASP A 116 -8.65 6.05 11.73
C ASP A 116 -7.18 5.93 12.16
N LYS A 117 -6.83 6.63 13.24
CA LYS A 117 -5.48 6.53 13.81
C LYS A 117 -5.29 5.17 14.49
N TRP A 118 -4.04 4.73 14.56
CA TRP A 118 -3.68 3.59 15.40
C TRP A 118 -4.01 3.90 16.87
N PRO A 119 -4.54 2.95 17.66
CA PRO A 119 -4.85 1.55 17.30
C PRO A 119 -6.25 1.32 16.72
N ASN A 120 -7.11 2.34 16.65
CA ASN A 120 -8.53 2.19 16.28
C ASN A 120 -8.76 1.56 14.90
N ARG A 121 -7.90 1.87 13.92
CA ARG A 121 -7.95 1.26 12.58
C ARG A 121 -7.76 -0.27 12.55
N LEU A 122 -7.26 -0.88 13.63
CA LEU A 122 -7.18 -2.35 13.70
C LEU A 122 -8.54 -3.02 13.67
N SER A 123 -9.57 -2.42 14.26
CA SER A 123 -10.88 -3.04 14.48
C SER A 123 -12.01 -2.39 13.69
N LYS A 124 -11.71 -1.33 12.93
CA LYS A 124 -12.70 -0.63 12.11
C LYS A 124 -12.48 -0.95 10.63
N PRO A 125 -13.55 -1.28 9.89
CA PRO A 125 -13.46 -1.46 8.44
C PRO A 125 -13.09 -0.13 7.76
N SER A 126 -12.20 -0.19 6.78
CA SER A 126 -11.87 0.98 5.95
C SER A 126 -12.88 1.14 4.81
N ALA A 127 -12.86 2.30 4.13
CA ALA A 127 -13.67 2.53 2.94
C ALA A 127 -13.48 1.45 1.87
N ARG A 128 -12.26 0.92 1.71
CA ARG A 128 -11.97 -0.17 0.77
C ARG A 128 -12.78 -1.43 1.02
N ALA A 129 -13.03 -1.76 2.29
CA ALA A 129 -13.88 -2.90 2.64
C ALA A 129 -15.33 -2.70 2.19
N SER A 130 -15.79 -1.45 2.05
CA SER A 130 -17.16 -1.13 1.62
C SER A 130 -17.37 -1.25 0.10
N PHE A 131 -16.29 -1.29 -0.70
CA PHE A 131 -16.39 -1.51 -2.16
C PHE A 131 -16.50 -3.00 -2.52
N MET A 132 -16.22 -3.88 -1.57
CA MET A 132 -16.40 -5.30 -1.74
C MET A 132 -17.85 -5.68 -1.41
N ASP A 133 -18.38 -6.64 -2.14
CA ASP A 133 -19.70 -7.21 -1.82
C ASP A 133 -19.70 -7.77 -0.39
N ASP A 134 -20.63 -7.28 0.43
CA ASP A 134 -20.76 -7.57 1.86
C ASP A 134 -19.46 -7.35 2.70
N GLY A 135 -18.50 -6.58 2.20
CA GLY A 135 -17.14 -6.57 2.75
C GLY A 135 -17.02 -6.05 4.18
N VAL A 136 -17.87 -5.13 4.61
CA VAL A 136 -17.94 -4.65 5.99
C VAL A 136 -18.34 -5.78 6.96
N ASN A 137 -19.40 -6.51 6.63
CA ASN A 137 -19.85 -7.63 7.46
C ASN A 137 -18.83 -8.77 7.46
N LEU A 138 -18.21 -9.06 6.32
CA LEU A 138 -17.13 -10.05 6.22
C LEU A 138 -15.90 -9.65 7.04
N PHE A 139 -15.53 -8.36 7.06
CA PHE A 139 -14.46 -7.82 7.89
C PHE A 139 -14.74 -8.02 9.39
N GLU A 140 -15.96 -7.71 9.83
CA GLU A 140 -16.38 -7.89 11.21
C GLU A 140 -16.38 -9.37 11.60
N ALA A 141 -16.91 -10.23 10.73
CA ALA A 141 -16.93 -11.67 10.93
C ALA A 141 -15.51 -12.25 11.02
N ASP A 142 -14.59 -11.84 10.13
CA ASP A 142 -13.18 -12.26 10.17
C ASP A 142 -12.50 -11.83 11.48
N THR A 143 -12.70 -10.58 11.88
CA THR A 143 -12.16 -10.03 13.13
C THR A 143 -12.66 -10.80 14.36
N GLN A 144 -13.97 -11.02 14.48
CA GLN A 144 -14.54 -11.78 15.60
C GLN A 144 -14.08 -13.25 15.61
N LYS A 145 -14.01 -13.88 14.43
CA LYS A 145 -13.54 -15.26 14.26
C LYS A 145 -12.11 -15.41 14.77
N TRP A 146 -11.21 -14.50 14.42
CA TRP A 146 -9.81 -14.59 14.81
C TRP A 146 -9.57 -14.30 16.29
N VAL A 147 -10.31 -13.37 16.91
CA VAL A 147 -10.29 -13.19 18.37
C VAL A 147 -10.60 -14.50 19.10
N LYS A 148 -11.64 -15.22 18.66
CA LYS A 148 -12.03 -16.52 19.24
C LYS A 148 -10.95 -17.59 19.00
N ARG A 149 -10.40 -17.68 17.79
CA ARG A 149 -9.38 -18.67 17.41
C ARG A 149 -8.05 -18.47 18.12
N VAL A 150 -7.54 -17.25 18.19
CA VAL A 150 -6.30 -16.92 18.91
C VAL A 150 -6.43 -17.29 20.39
N SER A 151 -7.58 -16.97 21.00
CA SER A 151 -7.91 -17.39 22.36
C SER A 151 -7.84 -18.92 22.52
N TYR A 152 -8.43 -19.67 21.60
CA TYR A 152 -8.41 -21.14 21.61
C TYR A 152 -6.98 -21.69 21.45
N TYR A 153 -6.17 -21.14 20.54
CA TYR A 153 -4.78 -21.55 20.35
C TYR A 153 -3.95 -21.37 21.62
N LYS A 154 -4.09 -20.22 22.29
CA LYS A 154 -3.37 -19.95 23.54
C LYS A 154 -3.85 -20.85 24.68
N ARG A 155 -5.17 -20.96 24.88
CA ARG A 155 -5.75 -21.60 26.07
C ARG A 155 -5.87 -23.12 25.96
N SER A 156 -6.33 -23.62 24.81
CA SER A 156 -6.69 -25.03 24.64
C SER A 156 -5.57 -25.84 23.99
N LEU A 157 -4.84 -25.25 23.04
CA LEU A 157 -3.71 -25.92 22.37
C LEU A 157 -2.35 -25.61 23.01
N GLY A 158 -2.31 -24.70 23.98
CA GLY A 158 -1.07 -24.31 24.67
C GLY A 158 -0.02 -23.66 23.76
N VAL A 159 -0.43 -23.14 22.59
CA VAL A 159 0.46 -22.45 21.67
C VAL A 159 1.02 -21.22 22.36
N LYS A 160 2.35 -21.10 22.36
CA LYS A 160 3.09 -20.05 23.07
C LYS A 160 3.05 -18.69 22.35
N LEU A 161 1.94 -18.37 21.68
CA LEU A 161 1.63 -17.06 21.12
C LEU A 161 1.49 -16.05 22.27
N GLY A 162 2.09 -14.86 22.12
CA GLY A 162 2.16 -13.89 23.22
C GLY A 162 3.40 -14.01 24.11
N THR A 163 4.29 -14.97 23.84
CA THR A 163 5.53 -15.17 24.61
C THR A 163 6.75 -14.92 23.75
N ALA A 164 7.94 -14.93 24.37
CA ALA A 164 9.19 -14.80 23.63
C ALA A 164 9.53 -15.99 22.72
N LEU A 165 8.82 -17.12 22.85
CA LEU A 165 9.09 -18.36 22.11
C LEU A 165 8.60 -18.32 20.67
N ILE A 166 7.54 -17.54 20.40
CA ILE A 166 7.03 -17.31 19.05
C ILE A 166 7.06 -15.82 18.82
N ARG A 167 7.94 -15.38 17.92
CA ARG A 167 8.13 -13.96 17.59
C ARG A 167 7.65 -13.60 16.20
N ASN A 168 7.56 -14.56 15.30
CA ASN A 168 7.21 -14.34 13.90
C ASN A 168 6.19 -15.39 13.48
N VAL A 169 5.12 -14.94 12.83
CA VAL A 169 4.10 -15.80 12.24
C VAL A 169 3.86 -15.35 10.81
N MET A 170 3.67 -16.31 9.92
CA MET A 170 3.23 -16.07 8.56
C MET A 170 1.80 -16.58 8.43
N ASP A 171 0.83 -15.67 8.29
CA ASP A 171 -0.55 -16.03 8.00
C ASP A 171 -0.69 -16.20 6.49
N MET A 172 -0.64 -17.44 6.03
CA MET A 172 -0.66 -17.79 4.61
C MET A 172 -2.01 -17.56 3.91
N ASN A 173 -3.05 -17.15 4.65
CA ASN A 173 -4.40 -16.94 4.12
C ASN A 173 -5.09 -15.77 4.84
N ALA A 174 -4.41 -14.63 4.85
CA ALA A 174 -4.69 -13.51 5.73
C ALA A 174 -5.82 -12.60 5.23
N PHE A 175 -6.98 -13.15 4.86
CA PHE A 175 -8.15 -12.47 4.28
C PHE A 175 -8.23 -10.97 4.60
N PHE A 176 -8.72 -10.56 5.77
CA PHE A 176 -8.64 -9.14 6.19
C PHE A 176 -7.52 -8.88 7.21
N GLY A 177 -6.60 -9.83 7.42
CA GLY A 177 -5.56 -9.74 8.46
C GLY A 177 -6.09 -9.88 9.89
N GLY A 178 -7.24 -10.53 10.09
CA GLY A 178 -7.86 -10.66 11.41
C GLY A 178 -6.99 -11.40 12.44
N PHE A 179 -6.16 -12.36 12.02
CA PHE A 179 -5.20 -13.02 12.91
C PHE A 179 -4.19 -12.01 13.47
N ALA A 180 -3.53 -11.25 12.60
CA ALA A 180 -2.56 -10.23 12.98
C ALA A 180 -3.18 -9.16 13.89
N ALA A 181 -4.40 -8.73 13.60
CA ALA A 181 -5.14 -7.80 14.46
C ALA A 181 -5.42 -8.39 15.85
N ALA A 182 -5.80 -9.68 15.93
CA ALA A 182 -6.10 -10.36 17.19
C ALA A 182 -4.86 -10.58 18.08
N VAL A 183 -3.65 -10.55 17.51
CA VAL A 183 -2.37 -10.65 18.25
C VAL A 183 -1.61 -9.34 18.29
N ALA A 184 -2.20 -8.20 17.90
CA ALA A 184 -1.49 -6.93 17.77
C ALA A 184 -0.89 -6.41 19.09
N SER A 185 -1.43 -6.82 20.24
CA SER A 185 -0.89 -6.51 21.56
C SER A 185 0.17 -7.51 22.06
N ASP A 186 0.33 -8.63 21.37
CA ASP A 186 1.35 -9.63 21.69
C ASP A 186 2.70 -9.20 21.09
N PRO A 187 3.83 -9.63 21.66
CA PRO A 187 5.15 -9.30 21.13
C PRO A 187 5.52 -10.27 19.97
N VAL A 188 4.62 -10.34 18.98
CA VAL A 188 4.63 -11.19 17.80
C VAL A 188 4.49 -10.32 16.57
N TRP A 189 5.34 -10.56 15.58
CA TRP A 189 5.22 -9.98 14.25
C TRP A 189 4.50 -10.95 13.32
N VAL A 190 3.60 -10.43 12.50
CA VAL A 190 2.82 -11.24 11.55
C VAL A 190 3.01 -10.71 10.14
N MET A 191 3.50 -11.57 9.24
CA MET A 191 3.42 -11.35 7.80
C MET A 191 2.08 -11.91 7.30
N ASN A 192 1.22 -11.04 6.78
CA ASN A 192 -0.06 -11.42 6.19
C ASN A 192 0.13 -11.73 4.70
N VAL A 193 -0.30 -12.89 4.24
CA VAL A 193 -0.21 -13.30 2.83
C VAL A 193 -1.63 -13.42 2.27
N VAL A 194 -1.90 -12.77 1.13
CA VAL A 194 -3.19 -12.82 0.42
C VAL A 194 -3.04 -13.68 -0.84
N PRO A 195 -3.46 -14.95 -0.82
CA PRO A 195 -3.30 -15.87 -1.96
C PRO A 195 -3.87 -15.33 -3.27
N ALA A 196 -3.22 -15.67 -4.39
CA ALA A 196 -3.61 -15.21 -5.73
C ALA A 196 -5.03 -15.55 -6.19
N LYS A 197 -5.65 -16.56 -5.57
CA LYS A 197 -7.02 -16.99 -5.89
C LYS A 197 -8.10 -16.38 -4.98
N ASN A 198 -7.69 -15.55 -4.01
CA ASN A 198 -8.59 -14.91 -3.07
C ASN A 198 -8.90 -13.47 -3.51
N PRO A 199 -9.95 -12.85 -2.92
CA PRO A 199 -10.24 -11.43 -3.14
C PRO A 199 -9.06 -10.53 -2.76
N LEU A 200 -8.88 -9.46 -3.54
CA LEU A 200 -7.81 -8.46 -3.40
C LEU A 200 -8.00 -7.63 -2.12
N THR A 201 -7.53 -8.17 -1.00
CA THR A 201 -7.79 -7.65 0.35
C THR A 201 -6.58 -7.00 1.01
N LEU A 202 -5.42 -7.03 0.33
CA LEU A 202 -4.18 -6.48 0.86
C LEU A 202 -4.28 -4.97 1.15
N GLY A 203 -5.03 -4.22 0.33
CA GLY A 203 -5.32 -2.81 0.59
C GLY A 203 -6.03 -2.59 1.93
N VAL A 204 -6.98 -3.45 2.30
CA VAL A 204 -7.68 -3.40 3.59
C VAL A 204 -6.74 -3.74 4.75
N ILE A 205 -5.83 -4.71 4.57
CA ILE A 205 -4.80 -5.06 5.57
C ILE A 205 -3.89 -3.84 5.85
N TYR A 206 -3.46 -3.14 4.81
CA TYR A 206 -2.68 -1.91 4.95
C TYR A 206 -3.47 -0.77 5.61
N ASP A 207 -4.78 -0.68 5.38
CA ASP A 207 -5.61 0.31 6.05
C ASP A 207 -5.76 0.05 7.55
N ARG A 208 -5.69 -1.22 7.98
CA ARG A 208 -5.54 -1.58 9.41
C ARG A 208 -4.17 -1.18 9.99
N GLY A 209 -3.21 -0.81 9.13
CA GLY A 209 -1.82 -0.54 9.48
C GLY A 209 -1.03 -1.80 9.79
N LEU A 210 -1.47 -2.93 9.24
CA LEU A 210 -0.74 -4.18 9.26
C LEU A 210 0.14 -4.26 8.00
N ILE A 211 1.13 -5.15 8.02
CA ILE A 211 1.97 -5.43 6.86
C ILE A 211 1.48 -6.69 6.16
N GLY A 212 1.78 -6.82 4.87
CA GLY A 212 1.42 -8.02 4.13
C GLY A 212 2.02 -8.05 2.75
N VAL A 213 1.78 -9.16 2.07
CA VAL A 213 2.11 -9.41 0.68
C VAL A 213 0.95 -10.15 0.03
N TYR A 214 0.92 -10.11 -1.29
CA TYR A 214 0.19 -11.09 -2.05
C TYR A 214 0.99 -12.41 -2.04
#